data_AF-A0A841PLI3-F1
#
_entry.id   AF-A0A841PLI3-F1
#
_cell.length_a   1.000
_cell.length_b   1.000
_cell.length_c   1.000
_cell.angle_alpha   90.00
_cell.angle_beta   90.00
_cell.angle_gamma   90.00
#
_symmetry.space_group_name_H-M   'P 1'
#
loop_
_entity.id
_entity.type
_entity.pdbx_description
1 polymer ?
#
loop_
_entity_poly.entity_id
_entity_poly.type
_entity_poly.pdbx_seq_one_letter_code
_entity_poly.pdbx_strand_id
1 'polypeptide(L)'
;MRGKAISMIGIAAVFGAISIFAADFWVKSQARADSEAKTASIPAPVAPKIEFKTIVVANAPLRYGMELDRTKLSEIPWPQDSLPQGAFPTIDGLLGDGNRVVLTPIEVNEPVLLTKLSGPNGRATLSNMLTAGMRAVTIRTDEIAGVGGFVTPGDRVDVVLTRDAGEIQEVAKNAQGAAGSTITSEIVVSDAKVLSVGQGADERQTTPQIANSVTIEVTTEGAKKVALARTVGTLSLSLRSSSDGGDGKNGVTTISSFGGSVASNVQAAASSLFNAVAKEPEKPKFKTVIVTRGTKAEEYQVPSPDSPDQK
;
A
#
# COMPACT_ATOMS: atom_id res chain seq x y z
N MET A 1 37.52 -36.38 -118.87
CA MET A 1 36.65 -35.41 -118.15
C MET A 1 36.49 -35.70 -116.64
N ARG A 2 37.06 -36.77 -116.06
CA ARG A 2 36.83 -37.16 -114.65
C ARG A 2 37.64 -36.39 -113.57
N GLY A 3 38.78 -35.77 -113.92
CA GLY A 3 39.60 -35.02 -112.95
C GLY A 3 39.00 -33.69 -112.49
N LYS A 4 38.22 -33.01 -113.34
CA LYS A 4 37.55 -31.75 -113.00
C LYS A 4 36.43 -31.93 -111.96
N ALA A 5 35.74 -33.08 -111.97
CA ALA A 5 34.68 -33.38 -111.02
C ALA A 5 35.22 -33.60 -109.58
N ILE A 6 36.38 -34.25 -109.44
CA ILE A 6 37.03 -34.49 -108.15
C ILE A 6 37.55 -33.17 -107.56
N SER A 7 38.15 -32.30 -108.39
CA SER A 7 38.58 -30.97 -107.95
C SER A 7 37.40 -30.08 -107.52
N MET A 8 36.26 -30.19 -108.18
CA MET A 8 35.05 -29.43 -107.85
C MET A 8 34.41 -29.89 -106.53
N ILE A 9 34.43 -31.21 -106.25
CA ILE A 9 33.97 -31.77 -104.98
C ILE A 9 34.88 -31.36 -103.81
N GLY A 10 36.20 -31.35 -104.01
CA GLY A 10 37.15 -30.86 -102.99
C GLY A 10 36.92 -29.40 -102.64
N ILE A 11 36.71 -28.53 -103.63
CA ILE A 11 36.42 -27.10 -103.42
C ILE A 11 35.08 -26.91 -102.70
N ALA A 12 34.04 -27.65 -103.09
CA ALA A 12 32.73 -27.58 -102.43
C ALA A 12 32.80 -27.97 -100.94
N ALA A 13 33.60 -28.98 -100.59
CA ALA A 13 33.79 -29.38 -99.19
C ALA A 13 34.48 -28.29 -98.36
N VAL A 14 35.48 -27.61 -98.93
CA VAL A 14 36.18 -26.50 -98.25
C VAL A 14 35.25 -25.32 -98.03
N PHE A 15 34.45 -24.93 -99.04
CA PHE A 15 33.47 -23.86 -98.88
C PHE A 15 32.37 -24.20 -97.87
N GLY A 16 31.92 -25.46 -97.81
CA GLY A 16 30.98 -25.92 -96.79
C GLY A 16 31.54 -25.79 -95.38
N ALA A 17 32.79 -26.19 -95.17
CA ALA A 17 33.46 -26.08 -93.87
C ALA A 17 33.64 -24.61 -93.43
N ILE A 18 34.01 -23.72 -94.35
CA ILE A 18 34.16 -22.29 -94.06
C ILE A 18 32.81 -21.66 -93.70
N SER A 19 31.73 -22.04 -94.38
CA SER A 19 30.38 -21.50 -94.08
C SER A 19 29.89 -21.92 -92.69
N ILE A 20 30.16 -23.16 -92.28
CA ILE A 20 29.79 -23.66 -90.94
C ILE A 20 30.60 -22.92 -89.87
N PHE A 21 31.91 -22.73 -90.10
CA PHE A 21 32.76 -21.99 -89.17
C PHE A 21 32.36 -20.52 -89.04
N ALA A 22 32.05 -19.85 -90.15
CA ALA A 22 31.58 -18.48 -90.15
C ALA A 22 30.22 -18.32 -89.44
N ALA A 23 29.30 -19.27 -89.63
CA ALA A 23 28.01 -19.27 -88.94
C ALA A 23 28.16 -19.47 -87.43
N ASP A 24 29.01 -20.42 -87.00
CA ASP A 24 29.29 -20.64 -85.58
C ASP A 24 29.97 -19.42 -84.94
N PHE A 25 30.90 -18.77 -85.65
CA PHE A 25 31.54 -17.53 -85.20
C PHE A 25 30.54 -16.36 -85.10
N TRP A 26 29.66 -16.20 -86.08
CA TRP A 26 28.63 -15.15 -86.09
C TRP A 26 27.64 -15.33 -84.95
N VAL A 27 27.11 -16.54 -84.75
CA VAL A 27 26.19 -16.86 -83.63
C VAL A 27 26.86 -16.65 -82.27
N LYS A 28 28.12 -17.06 -82.10
CA LYS A 28 28.87 -16.81 -80.86
C LYS A 28 29.16 -15.32 -80.64
N SER A 29 29.36 -14.54 -81.70
CA SER A 29 29.57 -13.09 -81.60
C SER A 29 28.29 -12.34 -81.22
N GLN A 30 27.14 -12.68 -81.81
CA GLN A 30 25.84 -12.13 -81.42
C GLN A 30 25.48 -12.52 -79.98
N ALA A 31 25.69 -13.79 -79.61
CA ALA A 31 25.39 -14.28 -78.27
C ALA A 31 26.21 -13.54 -77.20
N ARG A 32 27.45 -13.13 -77.50
CA ARG A 32 28.25 -12.30 -76.59
C ARG A 32 27.79 -10.84 -76.57
N ALA A 33 27.46 -10.24 -77.72
CA ALA A 33 26.95 -8.87 -77.79
C ALA A 33 25.60 -8.71 -77.06
N ASP A 34 24.69 -9.67 -77.22
CA ASP A 34 23.41 -9.70 -76.51
C ASP A 34 23.61 -9.98 -75.01
N SER A 35 24.61 -10.77 -74.63
CA SER A 35 24.94 -11.02 -73.21
C SER A 35 25.58 -9.80 -72.55
N GLU A 36 26.45 -9.06 -73.24
CA GLU A 36 27.07 -7.83 -72.71
C GLU A 36 26.06 -6.69 -72.58
N ALA A 37 25.17 -6.52 -73.56
CA ALA A 37 24.11 -5.50 -73.51
C ALA A 37 23.05 -5.80 -72.42
N LYS A 38 22.79 -7.08 -72.13
CA LYS A 38 21.81 -7.48 -71.09
C LYS A 38 22.40 -7.56 -69.68
N THR A 39 23.73 -7.52 -69.53
CA THR A 39 24.41 -7.51 -68.22
C THR A 39 24.80 -6.10 -67.77
N ALA A 40 24.79 -5.09 -68.65
CA ALA A 40 25.19 -3.71 -68.33
C ALA A 40 24.05 -2.78 -67.85
N SER A 41 22.80 -3.26 -67.69
CA SER A 41 21.67 -2.40 -67.30
C SER A 41 20.68 -3.05 -66.33
N ILE A 42 21.18 -3.73 -65.30
CA ILE A 42 20.40 -3.87 -64.06
C ILE A 42 20.99 -2.84 -63.09
N PRO A 43 20.38 -1.66 -62.89
CA PRO A 43 20.76 -0.83 -61.77
C PRO A 43 20.59 -1.69 -60.52
N ALA A 44 21.70 -1.91 -59.79
CA ALA A 44 21.66 -2.64 -58.54
C ALA A 44 20.54 -2.04 -57.69
N PRO A 45 19.55 -2.85 -57.21
CA PRO A 45 18.53 -2.32 -56.34
C PRO A 45 19.24 -1.70 -55.14
N VAL A 46 19.03 -0.39 -54.97
CA VAL A 46 19.57 0.36 -53.83
C VAL A 46 18.90 -0.24 -52.61
N ALA A 47 19.56 -1.19 -51.95
CA ALA A 47 19.05 -1.78 -50.73
C ALA A 47 18.78 -0.62 -49.76
N PRO A 48 17.57 -0.52 -49.18
CA PRO A 48 17.30 0.52 -48.20
C PRO A 48 18.33 0.40 -47.10
N LYS A 49 19.09 1.47 -46.87
CA LYS A 49 20.16 1.50 -45.86
C LYS A 49 19.47 1.56 -44.50
N ILE A 50 19.17 0.40 -43.92
CA ILE A 50 18.53 0.30 -42.60
C ILE A 50 19.53 0.82 -41.56
N GLU A 51 19.19 1.93 -40.92
CA GLU A 51 19.96 2.47 -39.81
C GLU A 51 19.67 1.67 -38.54
N PHE A 52 20.71 1.30 -37.80
CA PHE A 52 20.60 0.55 -36.55
C PHE A 52 20.95 1.43 -35.36
N LYS A 53 20.22 1.24 -34.26
CA LYS A 53 20.50 1.79 -32.94
C LYS A 53 20.63 0.67 -31.93
N THR A 54 21.48 0.85 -30.94
CA THR A 54 21.67 -0.13 -29.87
C THR A 54 20.50 -0.07 -28.89
N ILE A 55 20.05 -1.23 -28.42
CA ILE A 55 19.13 -1.35 -27.28
C ILE A 55 19.63 -2.38 -26.28
N VAL A 56 19.21 -2.23 -25.02
CA VAL A 56 19.47 -3.20 -23.96
C VAL A 56 18.38 -4.27 -23.93
N VAL A 57 18.78 -5.53 -23.95
CA VAL A 57 17.93 -6.72 -23.80
C VAL A 57 18.38 -7.56 -22.61
N ALA A 58 17.48 -8.39 -22.10
CA ALA A 58 17.80 -9.36 -21.06
C ALA A 58 18.56 -10.56 -21.65
N ASN A 59 19.70 -10.92 -21.05
CA ASN A 59 20.48 -12.11 -21.40
C ASN A 59 20.09 -13.34 -20.56
N ALA A 60 19.34 -13.13 -19.49
CA ALA A 60 18.84 -14.16 -18.58
C ALA A 60 17.39 -13.81 -18.16
N PRO A 61 16.58 -14.80 -17.75
CA PRO A 61 15.24 -14.53 -17.26
C PRO A 61 15.28 -13.60 -16.05
N LEU A 62 14.63 -12.45 -16.16
CA LEU A 62 14.45 -11.48 -15.09
C LEU A 62 13.05 -11.63 -14.48
N ARG A 63 12.97 -11.63 -13.15
CA ARG A 63 11.75 -11.88 -12.37
C ARG A 63 11.46 -10.67 -11.52
N TYR A 64 10.19 -10.53 -11.15
CA TYR A 64 9.73 -9.47 -10.26
C TYR A 64 10.60 -9.36 -9.01
N GLY A 65 10.98 -8.14 -8.64
CA GLY A 65 11.78 -7.86 -7.46
C GLY A 65 13.29 -8.11 -7.60
N MET A 66 13.76 -8.68 -8.73
CA MET A 66 15.20 -8.82 -8.96
C MET A 66 15.85 -7.47 -9.29
N GLU A 67 17.02 -7.26 -8.70
CA GLU A 67 17.90 -6.15 -9.05
C GLU A 67 18.59 -6.41 -10.39
N LEU A 68 18.72 -5.35 -11.19
CA LEU A 68 19.40 -5.39 -12.47
C LEU A 68 20.91 -5.45 -12.27
N ASP A 69 21.52 -6.47 -12.85
CA ASP A 69 22.97 -6.63 -12.89
C ASP A 69 23.45 -6.61 -14.35
N ARG A 70 24.64 -6.04 -14.58
CA ARG A 70 25.28 -5.97 -15.89
C ARG A 70 25.46 -7.36 -16.51
N THR A 71 25.72 -8.39 -15.69
CA THR A 71 25.92 -9.76 -16.19
C THR A 71 24.69 -10.37 -16.85
N LYS A 72 23.49 -9.86 -16.54
CA LYS A 72 22.20 -10.36 -17.05
C LYS A 72 21.66 -9.50 -18.20
N LEU A 73 22.44 -8.54 -18.68
CA LEU A 73 22.05 -7.59 -19.72
C LEU A 73 22.98 -7.74 -20.92
N SER A 74 22.43 -7.46 -22.10
CA SER A 74 23.18 -7.43 -23.35
C SER A 74 22.73 -6.26 -24.21
N GLU A 75 23.64 -5.72 -25.00
CA GLU A 75 23.38 -4.67 -25.96
C GLU A 75 23.33 -5.27 -27.36
N ILE A 76 22.24 -5.07 -28.08
CA ILE A 76 22.05 -5.59 -29.44
C ILE A 76 21.69 -4.47 -30.42
N PRO A 77 22.14 -4.55 -31.69
CA PRO A 77 21.68 -3.64 -32.72
C PRO A 77 20.22 -3.91 -33.06
N TRP A 78 19.42 -2.85 -33.13
CA TRP A 78 18.00 -2.88 -33.45
C TRP A 78 17.67 -1.85 -34.55
N PRO A 79 16.76 -2.14 -35.49
CA PRO A 79 16.38 -1.19 -36.52
C PRO A 79 15.81 0.11 -35.92
N GLN A 80 16.33 1.26 -36.36
CA GLN A 80 15.94 2.58 -35.85
C GLN A 80 14.42 2.83 -35.99
N ASP A 81 13.83 2.41 -37.10
CA ASP A 81 12.42 2.64 -37.42
C ASP A 81 11.45 1.78 -36.58
N SER A 82 11.96 0.81 -35.81
CA SER A 82 11.15 -0.12 -35.02
C SER A 82 11.60 -0.18 -33.56
N LEU A 83 12.18 0.91 -33.05
CA LEU A 83 12.62 0.97 -31.66
C LEU A 83 11.43 0.92 -30.69
N PRO A 84 11.41 -0.04 -29.74
CA PRO A 84 10.40 -0.06 -28.70
C PRO A 84 10.44 1.21 -27.86
N GLN A 85 9.26 1.80 -27.59
CA GLN A 85 9.17 3.01 -26.79
C GLN A 85 9.67 2.76 -25.36
N GLY A 86 10.60 3.59 -24.90
CA GLY A 86 11.17 3.48 -23.55
C GLY A 86 12.23 2.38 -23.40
N ALA A 87 12.76 1.83 -24.50
CA ALA A 87 13.96 0.99 -24.48
C ALA A 87 15.20 1.82 -24.13
N PHE A 88 16.10 1.22 -23.35
CA PHE A 88 17.38 1.86 -23.02
C PHE A 88 18.41 1.64 -24.13
N PRO A 89 19.16 2.67 -24.54
CA PRO A 89 20.15 2.55 -25.60
C PRO A 89 21.46 1.90 -25.13
N THR A 90 21.81 2.03 -23.85
CA THR A 90 23.05 1.52 -23.26
C THR A 90 22.82 1.01 -21.83
N ILE A 91 23.61 0.02 -21.42
CA ILE A 91 23.60 -0.55 -20.06
C ILE A 91 24.05 0.50 -19.05
N ASP A 92 25.02 1.33 -19.41
CA ASP A 92 25.50 2.42 -18.55
C ASP A 92 24.40 3.45 -18.27
N GLY A 93 23.57 3.80 -19.26
CA GLY A 93 22.43 4.69 -19.05
C GLY A 93 21.32 4.05 -18.20
N LEU A 94 21.14 2.73 -18.34
CA LEU A 94 20.17 1.99 -17.52
C LEU A 94 20.57 1.91 -16.05
N LEU A 95 21.84 1.65 -15.75
CA LEU A 95 22.37 1.46 -14.40
C LEU A 95 22.90 2.76 -13.76
N GLY A 96 23.20 3.79 -14.57
CA GLY A 96 23.80 5.05 -14.11
C GLY A 96 22.87 5.92 -13.26
N ASP A 97 21.56 5.80 -13.44
CA ASP A 97 20.56 6.53 -12.65
C ASP A 97 20.32 5.92 -11.25
N GLY A 98 21.10 4.90 -10.86
CA GLY A 98 20.98 4.17 -9.60
C GLY A 98 20.31 2.81 -9.76
N ASN A 99 20.25 2.06 -8.65
CA ASN A 99 19.79 0.67 -8.69
C ASN A 99 18.32 0.61 -9.10
N ARG A 100 17.99 -0.24 -10.08
CA ARG A 100 16.63 -0.45 -10.58
C ARG A 100 16.23 -1.89 -10.36
N VAL A 101 14.94 -2.08 -10.08
CA VAL A 101 14.35 -3.39 -9.78
C VAL A 101 13.26 -3.70 -10.80
N VAL A 102 13.15 -4.97 -11.15
CA VAL A 102 12.19 -5.47 -12.15
C VAL A 102 10.76 -5.45 -11.59
N LEU A 103 9.86 -4.74 -12.25
CA LEU A 103 8.42 -4.65 -11.92
C LEU A 103 7.55 -5.64 -12.70
N THR A 104 8.03 -6.11 -13.83
CA THR A 104 7.34 -7.10 -14.67
C THR A 104 8.37 -8.08 -15.17
N PRO A 105 8.10 -9.41 -15.13
CA PRO A 105 9.04 -10.40 -15.65
C PRO A 105 9.47 -10.06 -17.09
N ILE A 106 10.76 -10.27 -17.37
CA ILE A 106 11.38 -10.04 -18.68
C ILE A 106 12.08 -11.34 -19.05
N GLU A 107 11.76 -11.89 -20.22
CA GLU A 107 12.36 -13.13 -20.70
C GLU A 107 13.66 -12.87 -21.48
N VAL A 108 14.40 -13.93 -21.78
CA VAL A 108 15.66 -13.83 -22.52
C VAL A 108 15.42 -13.21 -23.91
N ASN A 109 16.31 -12.32 -24.33
CA ASN A 109 16.27 -11.51 -25.56
C ASN A 109 15.13 -10.49 -25.62
N GLU A 110 14.40 -10.28 -24.53
CA GLU A 110 13.35 -9.28 -24.49
C GLU A 110 13.94 -7.88 -24.20
N PRO A 111 13.49 -6.81 -24.90
CA PRO A 111 13.88 -5.44 -24.62
C PRO A 111 13.56 -5.00 -23.20
N VAL A 112 14.55 -4.41 -22.54
CA VAL A 112 14.36 -3.83 -21.21
C VAL A 112 13.74 -2.44 -21.37
N LEU A 113 12.49 -2.31 -20.94
CA LEU A 113 11.71 -1.07 -21.05
C LEU A 113 11.60 -0.36 -19.72
N LEU A 114 11.55 0.98 -19.73
CA LEU A 114 11.35 1.80 -18.54
C LEU A 114 10.07 1.44 -17.78
N THR A 115 9.00 1.06 -18.48
CA THR A 115 7.71 0.69 -17.87
C THR A 115 7.77 -0.62 -17.08
N LYS A 116 8.75 -1.48 -17.35
CA LYS A 116 8.95 -2.77 -16.68
C LYS A 116 9.92 -2.67 -15.50
N LEU A 117 10.45 -1.49 -15.23
CA LEU A 117 11.45 -1.24 -14.21
C LEU A 117 10.97 -0.20 -13.20
N SER A 118 11.52 -0.29 -12.00
CA SER A 118 11.36 0.75 -11.00
C SER A 118 11.96 2.08 -11.49
N GLY A 119 11.50 3.17 -10.87
CA GLY A 119 12.25 4.42 -10.90
C GLY A 119 13.68 4.25 -10.35
N PRO A 120 14.55 5.25 -10.58
CA PRO A 120 15.89 5.28 -10.01
C PRO A 120 15.84 5.08 -8.48
N ASN A 121 16.66 4.16 -7.97
CA ASN A 121 16.72 3.68 -6.57
C ASN A 121 15.66 2.63 -6.15
N GLY A 122 15.26 1.73 -7.04
CA GLY A 122 14.71 0.43 -6.64
C GLY A 122 13.32 0.46 -5.97
N ARG A 123 12.50 1.48 -6.24
CA ARG A 123 11.17 1.73 -5.63
C ARG A 123 10.07 0.69 -5.92
N ALA A 124 10.42 -0.55 -6.28
CA ALA A 124 9.47 -1.53 -6.82
C ALA A 124 8.78 -2.45 -5.81
N THR A 125 9.29 -2.59 -4.59
CA THR A 125 8.74 -3.54 -3.61
C THR A 125 8.27 -2.81 -2.37
N LEU A 126 7.14 -3.23 -1.78
CA LEU A 126 6.66 -2.69 -0.49
C LEU A 126 7.76 -2.75 0.58
N SER A 127 8.63 -3.77 0.54
CA SER A 127 9.80 -3.88 1.42
C SER A 127 10.86 -2.81 1.19
N ASN A 128 11.04 -2.33 -0.05
CA ASN A 128 11.96 -1.24 -0.38
C ASN A 128 11.36 0.15 -0.14
N MET A 129 10.02 0.24 -0.04
CA MET A 129 9.33 1.47 0.35
C MET A 129 9.29 1.68 1.87
N LEU A 130 9.57 0.63 2.65
CA LEU A 130 9.68 0.72 4.10
C LEU A 130 10.97 1.42 4.49
N THR A 131 10.83 2.34 5.45
CA THR A 131 11.94 2.95 6.15
C THR A 131 12.71 1.87 6.92
N ALA A 132 14.04 1.94 6.94
CA ALA A 132 14.87 0.96 7.62
C ALA A 132 14.45 0.79 9.09
N GLY A 133 14.20 -0.46 9.51
CA GLY A 133 13.74 -0.79 10.86
C GLY A 133 12.22 -0.77 11.07
N MET A 134 11.45 -0.33 10.06
CA MET A 134 9.99 -0.35 10.07
C MET A 134 9.43 -1.64 9.44
N ARG A 135 8.15 -1.91 9.72
CA ARG A 135 7.40 -3.07 9.24
C ARG A 135 6.04 -2.63 8.69
N ALA A 136 5.60 -3.27 7.62
CA ALA A 136 4.24 -3.12 7.11
C ALA A 136 3.29 -4.02 7.92
N VAL A 137 2.22 -3.44 8.47
CA VAL A 137 1.17 -4.18 9.18
C VAL A 137 -0.17 -3.83 8.59
N THR A 138 -0.92 -4.84 8.14
CA THR A 138 -2.28 -4.68 7.65
C THR A 138 -3.27 -4.81 8.80
N ILE A 139 -4.11 -3.79 8.95
CA ILE A 139 -5.20 -3.72 9.92
C ILE A 139 -6.52 -3.79 9.14
N ARG A 140 -7.46 -4.60 9.64
CA ARG A 140 -8.85 -4.56 9.18
C ARG A 140 -9.57 -3.50 9.99
N THR A 141 -10.24 -2.59 9.31
CA THR A 141 -11.04 -1.54 9.94
C THR A 141 -12.51 -1.78 9.64
N ASP A 142 -13.34 -1.63 10.65
CA ASP A 142 -14.77 -1.55 10.50
C ASP A 142 -15.16 -0.22 9.83
N GLU A 143 -16.13 -0.28 8.93
CA GLU A 143 -16.55 0.81 8.03
C GLU A 143 -17.03 2.06 8.79
N ILE A 144 -17.35 1.91 10.07
CA ILE A 144 -17.94 2.97 10.91
C ILE A 144 -16.86 3.71 11.73
N ALA A 145 -15.69 3.11 11.98
CA ALA A 145 -14.67 3.69 12.86
C ALA A 145 -13.38 4.14 12.14
N GLY A 146 -13.33 4.09 10.81
CA GLY A 146 -12.13 4.41 10.03
C GLY A 146 -12.39 5.40 8.90
N VAL A 147 -12.32 6.70 9.21
CA VAL A 147 -12.08 7.82 8.26
C VAL A 147 -12.75 7.76 6.87
N GLY A 148 -13.96 7.18 6.75
CA GLY A 148 -14.87 7.30 5.61
C GLY A 148 -14.30 7.08 4.19
N GLY A 149 -13.20 6.35 4.01
CA GLY A 149 -12.54 6.20 2.71
C GLY A 149 -11.72 7.42 2.25
N PHE A 150 -11.45 8.38 3.14
CA PHE A 150 -10.60 9.55 2.87
C PHE A 150 -9.11 9.30 3.13
N VAL A 151 -8.75 8.17 3.73
CA VAL A 151 -7.35 7.80 3.92
C VAL A 151 -6.72 7.43 2.57
N THR A 152 -5.61 8.08 2.26
CA THR A 152 -4.82 7.83 1.06
C THR A 152 -3.41 7.33 1.42
N PRO A 153 -2.76 6.55 0.53
CA PRO A 153 -1.35 6.23 0.69
C PRO A 153 -0.49 7.49 0.85
N GLY A 154 0.28 7.57 1.94
CA GLY A 154 1.08 8.74 2.31
C GLY A 154 0.54 9.51 3.52
N ASP A 155 -0.74 9.33 3.87
CA ASP A 155 -1.34 9.96 5.05
C ASP A 155 -0.78 9.37 6.35
N ARG A 156 -0.96 10.11 7.44
CA ARG A 156 -0.59 9.68 8.80
C ARG A 156 -1.83 9.42 9.64
N VAL A 157 -1.82 8.30 10.35
CA VAL A 157 -2.96 7.85 11.16
C VAL A 157 -2.50 7.41 12.55
N ASP A 158 -3.38 7.57 13.52
CA ASP A 158 -3.27 6.94 14.84
C ASP A 158 -4.14 5.68 14.88
N VAL A 159 -3.59 4.61 15.45
CA VAL A 159 -4.27 3.33 15.66
C VAL A 159 -4.83 3.32 17.08
N VAL A 160 -6.16 3.31 17.18
CA VAL A 160 -6.87 3.32 18.46
C VAL A 160 -7.40 1.92 18.76
N LEU A 161 -7.12 1.42 19.96
CA LEU A 161 -7.68 0.18 20.49
C LEU A 161 -8.80 0.51 21.45
N THR A 162 -9.98 -0.06 21.18
CA THR A 162 -11.09 -0.08 22.13
C THR A 162 -11.27 -1.51 22.63
N ARG A 163 -11.19 -1.69 23.94
CA ARG A 163 -11.33 -3.01 24.58
C ARG A 163 -12.04 -2.90 25.91
N ASP A 164 -12.67 -4.01 26.31
CA ASP A 164 -13.08 -4.21 27.68
C ASP A 164 -11.83 -4.56 28.50
N ALA A 165 -11.47 -3.68 29.43
CA ALA A 165 -10.29 -3.85 30.28
C ALA A 165 -10.55 -4.71 31.51
N GLY A 166 -11.77 -5.17 31.79
CA GLY A 166 -12.11 -5.89 33.02
C GLY A 166 -11.59 -5.21 34.30
N GLU A 167 -11.36 -5.99 35.36
CA GLU A 167 -10.79 -5.51 36.63
C GLU A 167 -9.26 -5.26 36.55
N ILE A 168 -8.78 -4.50 35.56
CA ILE A 168 -7.40 -4.00 35.59
C ILE A 168 -7.31 -2.88 36.64
N GLN A 169 -6.36 -2.96 37.59
CA GLN A 169 -6.24 -2.03 38.72
C GLN A 169 -6.13 -0.54 38.34
N GLU A 170 -5.53 -0.23 37.19
CA GLU A 170 -5.47 1.14 36.67
C GLU A 170 -6.84 1.65 36.18
N VAL A 171 -7.67 0.75 35.66
CA VAL A 171 -9.05 1.04 35.21
C VAL A 171 -10.00 1.01 36.40
N ALA A 172 -9.77 0.18 37.42
CA ALA A 172 -10.58 0.11 38.63
C ALA A 172 -10.65 1.46 39.38
N LYS A 173 -9.56 2.24 39.40
CA LYS A 173 -9.55 3.61 39.95
C LYS A 173 -10.42 4.58 39.15
N ASN A 174 -10.53 4.39 37.83
CA ASN A 174 -11.33 5.23 36.94
C ASN A 174 -12.79 4.75 36.80
N ALA A 175 -13.05 3.47 37.07
CA ALA A 175 -14.35 2.81 37.01
C ALA A 175 -15.23 3.10 38.24
N GLN A 176 -14.64 3.56 39.35
CA GLN A 176 -15.37 3.94 40.58
C GLN A 176 -16.35 5.12 40.41
N GLY A 177 -16.31 5.82 39.27
CA GLY A 177 -17.28 6.88 38.93
C GLY A 177 -18.24 6.58 37.77
N ALA A 178 -18.10 5.45 37.06
CA ALA A 178 -18.84 5.18 35.83
C ALA A 178 -19.41 3.75 35.78
N ALA A 179 -20.55 3.55 36.44
CA ALA A 179 -21.52 2.46 36.18
C ALA A 179 -20.94 1.03 35.99
N GLY A 180 -19.79 0.71 36.57
CA GLY A 180 -19.15 -0.60 36.42
C GLY A 180 -18.67 -0.93 35.00
N SER A 181 -18.60 0.06 34.09
CA SER A 181 -18.15 -0.21 32.72
C SER A 181 -16.63 -0.09 32.61
N THR A 182 -16.01 -1.18 32.16
CA THR A 182 -14.56 -1.38 32.06
C THR A 182 -14.04 -1.11 30.64
N ILE A 183 -14.85 -0.51 29.76
CA ILE A 183 -14.43 -0.18 28.39
C ILE A 183 -13.42 0.97 28.43
N THR A 184 -12.30 0.72 27.75
CA THR A 184 -11.18 1.65 27.60
C THR A 184 -10.86 1.85 26.13
N SER A 185 -10.42 3.07 25.79
CA SER A 185 -9.91 3.40 24.47
C SER A 185 -8.53 4.05 24.60
N GLU A 186 -7.53 3.53 23.90
CA GLU A 186 -6.15 4.01 23.97
C GLU A 186 -5.47 3.97 22.59
N ILE A 187 -4.54 4.91 22.35
CA ILE A 187 -3.73 4.92 21.12
C ILE A 187 -2.60 3.91 21.29
N VAL A 188 -2.56 2.90 20.41
CA VAL A 188 -1.57 1.82 20.42
C VAL A 188 -0.34 2.17 19.60
N VAL A 189 -0.55 2.85 18.48
CA VAL A 189 0.49 3.38 17.62
C VAL A 189 0.05 4.76 17.17
N SER A 190 0.90 5.75 17.44
CA SER A 190 0.73 7.12 16.96
C SER A 190 1.58 7.37 15.71
N ASP A 191 1.13 8.31 14.88
CA ASP A 191 1.85 8.82 13.70
C ASP A 191 2.29 7.75 12.68
N ALA A 192 1.46 6.73 12.48
CA ALA A 192 1.76 5.66 11.53
C ALA A 192 1.48 6.12 10.09
N LYS A 193 2.45 5.93 9.20
CA LYS A 193 2.29 6.26 7.78
C LYS A 193 1.50 5.18 7.06
N VAL A 194 0.54 5.56 6.23
CA VAL A 194 -0.25 4.65 5.40
C VAL A 194 0.53 4.31 4.13
N LEU A 195 0.70 3.00 3.88
CA LEU A 195 1.37 2.46 2.70
C LEU A 195 0.38 2.10 1.60
N SER A 196 -0.74 1.50 1.96
CA SER A 196 -1.79 1.12 1.03
C SER A 196 -3.15 1.01 1.70
N VAL A 197 -4.19 1.25 0.92
CA VAL A 197 -5.59 1.01 1.29
C VAL A 197 -6.16 -0.04 0.32
N GLY A 198 -6.96 -0.97 0.82
CA GLY A 198 -7.50 -2.05 0.00
C GLY A 198 -8.76 -2.65 0.59
N GLN A 199 -9.64 -3.15 -0.27
CA GLN A 199 -10.83 -3.87 0.14
C GLN A 199 -10.50 -5.38 0.15
N GLY A 200 -10.55 -5.98 1.32
CA GLY A 200 -10.38 -7.43 1.50
C GLY A 200 -11.74 -8.10 1.62
N ALA A 201 -11.96 -9.17 0.84
CA ALA A 201 -13.06 -10.09 1.09
C ALA A 201 -12.66 -11.05 2.23
N ASP A 202 -13.53 -11.21 3.22
CA ASP A 202 -13.31 -12.20 4.28
C ASP A 202 -13.73 -13.59 3.78
N GLU A 203 -12.77 -14.36 3.26
CA GLU A 203 -13.03 -15.74 2.78
C GLU A 203 -13.50 -16.70 3.89
N ARG A 204 -13.38 -16.30 5.17
CA ARG A 204 -13.82 -17.12 6.31
C ARG A 204 -15.32 -16.99 6.61
N GLN A 205 -16.02 -16.05 5.97
CA GLN A 205 -17.45 -15.88 6.13
C GLN A 205 -18.20 -16.27 4.86
N THR A 206 -19.30 -17.02 5.02
CA THR A 206 -20.16 -17.49 3.93
C THR A 206 -20.86 -16.35 3.18
N THR A 207 -20.82 -15.13 3.71
CA THR A 207 -21.30 -13.90 3.06
C THR A 207 -20.10 -12.98 2.81
N PRO A 208 -19.82 -12.59 1.55
CA PRO A 208 -18.78 -11.62 1.24
C PRO A 208 -19.09 -10.27 1.90
N GLN A 209 -18.40 -9.97 2.99
CA GLN A 209 -18.38 -8.64 3.60
C GLN A 209 -17.16 -7.91 3.04
N ILE A 210 -17.38 -6.76 2.40
CA ILE A 210 -16.31 -5.89 1.92
C ILE A 210 -15.67 -5.27 3.16
N ALA A 211 -14.55 -5.81 3.62
CA ALA A 211 -13.82 -5.24 4.75
C ALA A 211 -12.76 -4.28 4.22
N ASN A 212 -12.80 -3.03 4.68
CA ASN A 212 -11.71 -2.10 4.40
C ASN A 212 -10.47 -2.52 5.20
N SER A 213 -9.32 -2.53 4.53
CA SER A 213 -8.03 -2.84 5.11
C SER A 213 -7.04 -1.74 4.78
N VAL A 214 -6.21 -1.42 5.77
CA VAL A 214 -5.18 -0.38 5.64
C VAL A 214 -3.87 -0.99 6.09
N THR A 215 -2.85 -0.86 5.24
CA THR A 215 -1.49 -1.26 5.55
C THR A 215 -0.73 -0.03 6.01
N ILE A 216 -0.21 -0.09 7.24
CA ILE A 216 0.55 0.99 7.86
C ILE A 216 2.00 0.58 8.08
N GLU A 217 2.88 1.57 8.04
CA GLU A 217 4.29 1.47 8.42
C GLU A 217 4.42 1.73 9.92
N VAL A 218 4.95 0.75 10.64
CA VAL A 218 5.12 0.81 12.10
C VAL A 218 6.49 0.31 12.53
N THR A 219 6.94 0.71 13.71
CA THR A 219 8.16 0.16 14.32
C THR A 219 7.99 -1.32 14.64
N THR A 220 9.10 -2.02 14.88
CA THR A 220 9.05 -3.43 15.34
C THR A 220 8.25 -3.58 16.65
N GLU A 221 8.32 -2.60 17.54
CA GLU A 221 7.51 -2.58 18.76
C GLU A 221 6.03 -2.32 18.45
N GLY A 222 5.73 -1.33 17.61
CA GLY A 222 4.37 -1.02 17.16
C GLY A 222 3.69 -2.22 16.51
N ALA A 223 4.42 -2.99 15.70
CA ALA A 223 3.91 -4.22 15.08
C ALA A 223 3.46 -5.26 16.12
N LYS A 224 4.23 -5.44 17.21
CA LYS A 224 3.85 -6.35 18.30
C LYS A 224 2.61 -5.84 19.05
N LYS A 225 2.54 -4.53 19.32
CA LYS A 225 1.39 -3.91 19.99
C LYS A 225 0.12 -4.06 19.15
N VAL A 226 0.18 -3.78 17.84
CA VAL A 226 -0.96 -3.96 16.92
C VAL A 226 -1.38 -5.43 16.84
N ALA A 227 -0.44 -6.36 16.77
CA ALA A 227 -0.75 -7.79 16.75
C ALA A 227 -1.52 -8.25 18.01
N LEU A 228 -1.10 -7.78 19.19
CA LEU A 228 -1.80 -8.04 20.44
C LEU A 228 -3.17 -7.35 20.48
N ALA A 229 -3.22 -6.07 20.10
CA ALA A 229 -4.43 -5.26 20.06
C ALA A 229 -5.55 -5.91 19.23
N ARG A 230 -5.19 -6.54 18.11
CA ARG A 230 -6.11 -7.32 17.25
C ARG A 230 -6.77 -8.52 17.93
N THR A 231 -6.19 -9.03 19.01
CA THR A 231 -6.71 -10.21 19.73
C THR A 231 -7.57 -9.79 20.92
N VAL A 232 -7.30 -8.63 21.51
CA VAL A 232 -7.92 -8.20 22.77
C VAL A 232 -9.07 -7.21 22.61
N GLY A 233 -9.28 -6.65 21.42
CA GLY A 233 -10.36 -5.69 21.18
C GLY A 233 -10.51 -5.29 19.71
N THR A 234 -11.22 -4.18 19.51
CA THR A 234 -11.49 -3.60 18.18
C THR A 234 -10.51 -2.47 17.89
N LEU A 235 -9.96 -2.46 16.68
CA LEU A 235 -9.06 -1.41 16.20
C LEU A 235 -9.83 -0.44 15.31
N SER A 236 -9.64 0.86 15.56
CA SER A 236 -10.10 1.95 14.71
C SER A 236 -8.94 2.85 14.28
N LEU A 237 -9.15 3.61 13.21
CA LEU A 237 -8.14 4.52 12.67
C LEU A 237 -8.62 5.96 12.78
N SER A 238 -7.74 6.83 13.30
CA SER A 238 -7.94 8.27 13.31
C SER A 238 -6.94 8.93 12.35
N LEU A 239 -7.43 9.70 11.38
CA LEU A 239 -6.57 10.43 10.45
C LEU A 239 -6.00 11.68 11.13
N ARG A 240 -4.68 11.85 11.04
CA ARG A 240 -3.99 13.03 11.55
C ARG A 240 -4.06 14.18 10.55
N SER A 241 -4.16 15.40 11.05
CA SER A 241 -4.02 16.59 10.21
C SER A 241 -2.58 16.72 9.72
N SER A 242 -2.39 17.17 8.48
CA SER A 242 -1.07 17.38 7.88
C SER A 242 -0.22 18.46 8.58
N SER A 243 -0.83 19.27 9.43
CA SER A 243 -0.17 20.31 10.24
C SER A 243 0.08 19.90 11.69
N ASP A 244 -0.37 18.70 12.10
CA ASP A 244 -0.31 18.26 13.48
C ASP A 244 1.01 17.52 13.79
N GLY A 245 2.01 18.30 14.24
CA GLY A 245 3.34 17.80 14.58
C GLY A 245 3.51 17.35 16.05
N GLY A 246 2.42 17.27 16.81
CA GLY A 246 2.46 16.93 18.24
C GLY A 246 2.18 15.45 18.49
N ASP A 247 2.97 14.82 19.37
CA ASP A 247 2.58 13.57 20.02
C ASP A 247 1.25 13.80 20.75
N GLY A 248 0.17 13.25 20.21
CA GLY A 248 -1.12 13.24 20.88
C GLY A 248 -0.93 12.63 22.27
N LYS A 249 -1.52 13.25 23.30
CA LYS A 249 -1.36 12.76 24.68
C LYS A 249 -1.81 11.28 24.74
N ASN A 250 -0.85 10.38 24.89
CA ASN A 250 -1.07 8.94 25.05
C ASN A 250 -1.74 8.69 26.41
N GLY A 251 -3.06 8.83 26.46
CA GLY A 251 -3.88 8.63 27.64
C GLY A 251 -4.96 7.60 27.39
N VAL A 252 -5.25 6.79 28.40
CA VAL A 252 -6.40 5.88 28.39
C VAL A 252 -7.66 6.70 28.61
N THR A 253 -8.57 6.66 27.65
CA THR A 253 -9.91 7.25 27.76
C THR A 253 -10.87 6.19 28.30
N THR A 254 -11.61 6.53 29.35
CA THR A 254 -12.60 5.65 29.99
C THR A 254 -13.98 6.31 29.92
N ILE A 255 -15.06 5.54 30.13
CA ILE A 255 -16.42 6.08 30.04
C ILE A 255 -16.68 7.26 31.00
N SER A 256 -15.95 7.34 32.12
CA SER A 256 -16.03 8.48 33.04
C SER A 256 -15.64 9.82 32.41
N SER A 257 -14.86 9.83 31.32
CA SER A 257 -14.48 11.05 30.59
C SER A 257 -15.65 11.70 29.85
N PHE A 258 -16.72 10.95 29.57
CA PHE A 258 -17.94 11.49 28.95
C PHE A 258 -18.89 12.14 29.96
N GLY A 259 -18.43 12.38 31.19
CA GLY A 259 -19.20 13.05 32.23
C GLY A 259 -19.86 12.08 33.19
N GLY A 260 -19.06 11.32 33.94
CA GLY A 260 -19.49 10.65 35.18
C GLY A 260 -20.06 11.59 36.27
N SER A 261 -20.48 12.81 35.90
CA SER A 261 -20.95 13.88 36.78
C SER A 261 -22.43 13.78 37.16
N VAL A 262 -23.22 12.92 36.49
CA VAL A 262 -24.60 12.66 36.95
C VAL A 262 -24.56 11.85 38.26
N ALA A 263 -23.63 10.90 38.37
CA ALA A 263 -23.42 10.15 39.60
C ALA A 263 -22.87 11.03 40.74
N SER A 264 -21.94 11.95 40.45
CA SER A 264 -21.46 12.89 41.48
C SER A 264 -22.55 13.86 41.96
N ASN A 265 -23.45 14.30 41.06
CA ASN A 265 -24.56 15.17 41.43
C ASN A 265 -25.65 14.43 42.21
N VAL A 266 -25.93 13.17 41.88
CA VAL A 266 -26.88 12.33 42.63
C VAL A 266 -26.29 11.95 44.00
N GLN A 267 -25.00 11.68 44.09
CA GLN A 267 -24.33 11.42 45.36
C GLN A 267 -24.29 12.68 46.25
N ALA A 268 -23.99 13.86 45.67
CA ALA A 268 -24.03 15.13 46.39
C ALA A 268 -25.44 15.50 46.83
N ALA A 269 -26.46 15.28 45.97
CA ALA A 269 -27.85 15.48 46.32
C ALA A 269 -28.31 14.50 47.40
N ALA A 270 -27.94 13.21 47.32
CA ALA A 270 -28.24 12.21 48.34
C ALA A 270 -27.56 12.57 49.67
N SER A 271 -26.28 12.94 49.67
CA SER A 271 -25.57 13.40 50.88
C SER A 271 -26.19 14.66 51.48
N SER A 272 -26.70 15.57 50.65
CA SER A 272 -27.43 16.77 51.13
C SER A 272 -28.77 16.41 51.76
N LEU A 273 -29.49 15.42 51.22
CA LEU A 273 -30.75 14.92 51.78
C LEU A 273 -30.50 14.12 53.06
N PHE A 274 -29.46 13.29 53.13
CA PHE A 274 -29.07 12.58 54.35
C PHE A 274 -28.60 13.54 55.45
N ASN A 275 -27.86 14.61 55.12
CA ASN A 275 -27.51 15.65 56.10
C ASN A 275 -28.73 16.49 56.53
N ALA A 276 -29.70 16.71 55.64
CA ALA A 276 -30.96 17.37 55.97
C ALA A 276 -31.86 16.49 56.85
N VAL A 277 -31.86 15.17 56.64
CA VAL A 277 -32.58 14.19 57.46
C VAL A 277 -31.87 13.92 58.80
N ALA A 278 -30.54 13.95 58.83
CA ALA A 278 -29.75 13.82 60.07
C ALA A 278 -29.83 15.09 60.95
N LYS A 279 -30.18 16.24 60.36
CA LYS A 279 -30.67 17.42 61.10
C LYS A 279 -32.18 17.35 61.25
N GLU A 280 -32.68 16.35 61.97
CA GLU A 280 -34.04 16.40 62.49
C GLU A 280 -34.12 17.61 63.46
N PRO A 281 -35.11 18.52 63.35
CA PRO A 281 -35.24 19.61 64.32
C PRO A 281 -35.45 18.99 65.69
N GLU A 282 -34.62 19.35 66.68
CA GLU A 282 -34.73 18.87 68.05
C GLU A 282 -36.17 19.06 68.54
N LYS A 283 -36.92 17.96 68.68
CA LYS A 283 -38.25 17.98 69.30
C LYS A 283 -38.10 18.51 70.73
N PRO A 284 -38.96 19.42 71.19
CA PRO A 284 -38.85 19.98 72.53
C PRO A 284 -38.94 18.86 73.57
N LYS A 285 -37.93 18.79 74.46
CA LYS A 285 -37.88 17.83 75.56
C LYS A 285 -38.87 18.27 76.64
N PHE A 286 -39.98 17.56 76.76
CA PHE A 286 -40.93 17.74 77.87
C PHE A 286 -40.49 16.90 79.07
N LYS A 287 -40.61 17.43 80.29
CA LYS A 287 -40.49 16.65 81.52
C LYS A 287 -41.89 16.42 82.10
N THR A 288 -42.18 15.18 82.50
CA THR A 288 -43.42 14.83 83.19
C THR A 288 -43.29 15.17 84.67
N VAL A 289 -44.15 16.06 85.16
CA VAL A 289 -44.27 16.40 86.58
C VAL A 289 -45.53 15.75 87.11
N ILE A 290 -45.38 14.87 88.10
CA ILE A 290 -46.49 14.23 88.78
C ILE A 290 -46.86 15.09 89.98
N VAL A 291 -48.05 15.68 89.97
CA VAL A 291 -48.56 16.51 91.06
C VAL A 291 -49.62 15.71 91.82
N THR A 292 -49.31 15.30 93.03
CA THR A 292 -50.25 14.59 93.91
C THR A 292 -51.00 15.57 94.79
N ARG A 293 -52.33 15.64 94.65
CA ARG A 293 -53.20 16.42 95.55
C ARG A 293 -54.13 15.46 96.29
N GLY A 294 -53.90 15.32 97.60
CA GLY A 294 -54.63 14.34 98.42
C GLY A 294 -54.32 12.91 98.00
N THR A 295 -55.35 12.13 97.65
CA THR A 295 -55.23 10.71 97.25
C THR A 295 -55.21 10.48 95.74
N LYS A 296 -55.12 11.53 94.90
CA LYS A 296 -55.03 11.41 93.44
C LYS A 296 -53.76 12.07 92.92
N ALA A 297 -53.03 11.35 92.07
CA ALA A 297 -51.88 11.85 91.32
C ALA A 297 -52.32 12.19 89.89
N GLU A 298 -51.97 13.39 89.43
CA GLU A 298 -52.16 13.81 88.03
C GLU A 298 -50.82 14.17 87.41
N GLU A 299 -50.60 13.72 86.17
CA GLU A 299 -49.38 13.99 85.40
C GLU A 299 -49.56 15.19 84.47
N TYR A 300 -48.62 16.13 84.51
CA TYR A 300 -48.56 17.27 83.61
C TYR A 300 -47.21 17.30 82.90
N GLN A 301 -47.21 17.50 81.58
CA GLN A 301 -45.99 17.68 80.79
C GLN A 301 -45.65 19.17 80.68
N VAL A 302 -44.44 19.55 81.09
CA VAL A 302 -43.97 20.95 81.04
C VAL A 302 -42.70 21.04 80.19
N PRO A 303 -42.55 22.06 79.31
CA PRO A 303 -41.32 22.28 78.55
C PRO A 303 -40.12 22.57 79.47
N SER A 304 -38.96 21.94 79.22
CA SER A 304 -37.75 22.15 80.03
C SER A 304 -37.10 23.52 79.71
N PRO A 305 -36.87 24.41 80.69
CA PRO A 305 -36.21 25.68 80.45
C PRO A 305 -34.69 25.48 80.52
N ASP A 306 -34.10 24.93 79.46
CA ASP A 306 -32.66 24.99 79.23
C ASP A 306 -32.43 25.10 77.72
N SER A 307 -32.37 26.33 77.25
CA SER A 307 -31.83 26.69 75.94
C SER A 307 -31.08 28.01 76.13
N PRO A 308 -29.74 28.02 76.15
CA PRO A 308 -28.97 29.25 76.18
C PRO A 308 -29.06 29.93 74.80
N ASP A 309 -29.51 31.19 74.84
CA ASP A 309 -29.26 32.28 73.91
C ASP A 309 -29.54 32.07 72.40
N GLN A 310 -30.70 32.57 71.95
CA GLN A 310 -30.80 33.26 70.67
C GLN A 310 -30.79 34.78 70.95
N LYS A 311 -29.80 35.47 70.40
CA LYS A 311 -29.82 36.91 70.15
C LYS A 311 -29.97 37.14 68.66
#